data_AF-A0A183IPP8-F1
#
_entry.id   AF-A0A183IPP8-F1
#
_cell.length_a   1.000
_cell.length_b   1.000
_cell.length_c   1.000
_cell.angle_alpha   90.00
_cell.angle_beta   90.00
_cell.angle_gamma   90.00
#
_symmetry.space_group_name_H-M   'P 1'
#
loop_
_entity.id
_entity.type
_entity.pdbx_description
1 polymer ?
#
loop_
_entity_poly.entity_id
_entity_poly.type
_entity_poly.pdbx_seq_one_letter_code
_entity_poly.pdbx_strand_id
1 'polypeptide(L)'
;MRWVPLWSFLDEEAESQQMKFIASSNPPVGVVEAVKRFNWNVNYSGLIHSVSQEGLFAENKEKLIVNCLMIILDSCHNLSAAAWEQVFLALRKLFASKAGFSAFYAVPRPTHFQKCALCRLREMLGSAVMIALKLNDDGVSQVAIDALCALMHPLHDNYELKVEQMNKWSLLSSRKFVEHILDMFCFHVRHGTGALVVTSVLDFLTFALCMPYGETTPAEQFDMVLELLVARARTLYKLFEYPSLTIVKGAGLVIQAMIEVNYVTLNDIKLKFSLSMIS
;
A
#
# COMPACT_ATOMS: atom_id res chain seq x y z
N MET A 1 -16.96 19.18 -2.61
CA MET A 1 -16.60 20.10 -3.69
C MET A 1 -15.11 20.39 -3.60
N ARG A 2 -14.40 20.43 -4.74
CA ARG A 2 -13.00 20.85 -4.80
C ARG A 2 -12.91 22.36 -4.57
N TRP A 3 -11.94 22.81 -3.78
CA TRP A 3 -11.77 24.19 -3.34
C TRP A 3 -10.92 25.01 -4.31
N VAL A 4 -10.14 24.32 -5.15
CA VAL A 4 -9.26 24.93 -6.15
C VAL A 4 -9.55 24.37 -7.54
N PRO A 5 -9.21 25.09 -8.63
CA PRO A 5 -9.30 24.58 -9.99
C PRO A 5 -8.58 23.23 -10.17
N LEU A 6 -8.94 22.50 -11.23
CA LEU A 6 -8.40 21.16 -11.53
C LEU A 6 -6.87 21.11 -11.59
N TRP A 7 -6.26 22.18 -12.10
CA TRP A 7 -4.80 22.31 -12.30
C TRP A 7 -4.10 23.12 -11.21
N SER A 8 -4.81 23.40 -10.12
CA SER A 8 -4.28 24.16 -8.99
C SER A 8 -4.20 23.26 -7.76
N PHE A 9 -3.27 23.62 -6.88
CA PHE A 9 -3.03 22.96 -5.61
C PHE A 9 -3.57 23.81 -4.46
N LEU A 10 -3.93 23.15 -3.37
CA LEU A 10 -4.20 23.86 -2.13
C LEU A 10 -2.93 24.56 -1.66
N ASP A 11 -3.10 25.73 -1.07
CA ASP A 11 -2.05 26.29 -0.23
C ASP A 11 -1.90 25.49 1.06
N GLU A 12 -0.84 25.79 1.80
CA GLU A 12 -0.47 25.09 3.04
C GLU A 12 -1.60 25.11 4.09
N GLU A 13 -2.27 26.24 4.26
CA GLU A 13 -3.33 26.39 5.26
C GLU A 13 -4.58 25.61 4.86
N ALA A 14 -5.00 25.68 3.61
CA ALA A 14 -6.16 24.93 3.12
C ALA A 14 -5.90 23.41 3.16
N GLU A 15 -4.68 22.95 2.88
CA GLU A 15 -4.31 21.53 2.99
C GLU A 15 -4.38 21.06 4.46
N SER A 16 -3.83 21.85 5.39
CA SER A 16 -3.96 21.61 6.83
C SER A 16 -5.42 21.59 7.29
N GLN A 17 -6.27 22.46 6.75
CA GLN A 17 -7.70 22.47 7.08
C GLN A 17 -8.41 21.18 6.67
N GLN A 18 -8.08 20.57 5.53
CA GLN A 18 -8.66 19.27 5.15
C GLN A 18 -8.35 18.19 6.19
N MET A 19 -7.13 18.16 6.70
CA MET A 19 -6.73 17.24 7.76
C MET A 19 -7.41 17.57 9.10
N LYS A 20 -7.53 18.85 9.46
CA LYS A 20 -8.27 19.29 10.67
C LYS A 20 -9.74 18.89 10.64
N PHE A 21 -10.39 18.91 9.47
CA PHE A 21 -11.76 18.41 9.33
C PHE A 21 -11.87 16.91 9.61
N ILE A 22 -10.93 16.10 9.12
CA ILE A 22 -10.89 14.67 9.47
C ILE A 22 -10.69 14.53 10.99
N ALA A 23 -9.73 15.26 11.55
CA ALA A 23 -9.37 15.18 12.95
C ALA A 23 -10.48 15.60 13.93
N SER A 24 -11.41 16.45 13.48
CA SER A 24 -12.55 16.93 14.28
C SER A 24 -13.86 16.20 14.00
N SER A 25 -13.86 15.24 13.07
CA SER A 25 -15.07 14.53 12.67
C SER A 25 -15.48 13.45 13.66
N ASN A 26 -16.78 13.35 13.95
CA ASN A 26 -17.33 12.26 14.73
C ASN A 26 -17.46 10.98 13.86
N PRO A 27 -16.86 9.84 14.27
CA PRO A 27 -16.95 8.59 13.53
C PRO A 27 -18.36 7.96 13.56
N PRO A 28 -18.72 7.09 12.58
CA PRO A 28 -18.00 6.83 11.33
C PRO A 28 -18.48 7.73 10.18
N VAL A 29 -19.75 8.18 10.19
CA VAL A 29 -20.36 8.89 9.06
C VAL A 29 -19.72 10.26 8.82
N GLY A 30 -19.39 10.99 9.88
CA GLY A 30 -18.71 12.28 9.76
C GLY A 30 -17.31 12.15 9.15
N VAL A 31 -16.60 11.07 9.50
CA VAL A 31 -15.25 10.79 8.99
C VAL A 31 -15.27 10.48 7.50
N VAL A 32 -16.21 9.65 7.02
CA VAL A 32 -16.31 9.33 5.58
C VAL A 32 -16.56 10.58 4.73
N GLU A 33 -17.41 11.50 5.20
CA GLU A 33 -17.66 12.75 4.48
C GLU A 33 -16.42 13.67 4.49
N ALA A 34 -15.71 13.78 5.61
CA ALA A 34 -14.45 14.52 5.68
C ALA A 34 -13.38 13.90 4.77
N VAL A 35 -13.29 12.56 4.71
CA VAL A 35 -12.40 11.81 3.83
C VAL A 35 -12.71 12.07 2.35
N LYS A 36 -13.99 12.10 1.95
CA LYS A 36 -14.38 12.47 0.58
C LYS A 36 -13.93 13.88 0.21
N ARG A 37 -14.11 14.84 1.11
CA ARG A 37 -13.67 16.22 0.92
C ARG A 37 -12.15 16.31 0.80
N PHE A 38 -11.43 15.63 1.66
CA PHE A 38 -9.98 15.49 1.58
C PHE A 38 -9.57 14.92 0.22
N ASN A 39 -10.21 13.84 -0.23
CA ASN A 39 -9.88 13.18 -1.48
C ASN A 39 -10.10 14.04 -2.73
N TRP A 40 -11.09 14.92 -2.72
CA TRP A 40 -11.33 15.84 -3.83
C TRP A 40 -10.30 16.97 -3.92
N ASN A 41 -9.63 17.28 -2.82
CA ASN A 41 -8.74 18.43 -2.70
C ASN A 41 -7.25 18.06 -2.66
N VAL A 42 -6.92 16.86 -2.19
CA VAL A 42 -5.56 16.34 -2.14
C VAL A 42 -5.32 15.43 -3.34
N ASN A 43 -4.20 15.66 -4.04
CA ASN A 43 -3.85 14.91 -5.23
C ASN A 43 -3.57 13.44 -4.95
N TYR A 44 -3.56 12.64 -6.02
CA TYR A 44 -3.16 11.24 -5.93
C TYR A 44 -1.73 11.10 -5.39
N SER A 45 -0.80 11.99 -5.70
CA SER A 45 0.58 11.95 -5.18
C SER A 45 0.71 12.28 -3.68
N GLY A 46 -0.39 12.62 -2.99
CA GLY A 46 -0.38 12.94 -1.57
C GLY A 46 -0.34 14.44 -1.26
N LEU A 47 0.05 14.75 -0.03
CA LEU A 47 0.16 16.11 0.52
C LEU A 47 1.39 16.83 -0.05
N ILE A 48 1.24 18.10 -0.42
CA ILE A 48 2.34 18.93 -0.96
C ILE A 48 3.06 19.66 0.17
N HIS A 49 2.33 20.07 1.20
CA HIS A 49 2.82 20.88 2.31
C HIS A 49 2.93 20.07 3.60
N SER A 50 3.43 18.82 3.53
CA SER A 50 3.46 17.91 4.68
C SER A 50 4.58 18.16 5.69
N VAL A 51 5.54 19.04 5.39
CA VAL A 51 6.66 19.38 6.28
C VAL A 51 6.27 20.57 7.15
N SER A 52 6.58 20.49 8.45
CA SER A 52 6.39 21.62 9.38
C SER A 52 7.46 22.67 9.11
N GLN A 53 7.08 23.95 9.02
CA GLN A 53 8.06 25.04 8.98
C GLN A 53 8.71 25.23 10.37
N GLU A 54 9.94 25.74 10.43
CA GLU A 54 10.58 26.05 11.71
C GLU A 54 10.04 27.37 12.28
N GLY A 55 9.41 27.33 13.46
CA GLY A 55 8.89 28.51 14.14
C GLY A 55 8.17 28.19 15.44
N LEU A 56 8.15 29.14 16.39
CA LEU A 56 7.57 28.96 17.73
C LEU A 56 6.06 28.64 17.72
N PHE A 57 5.35 29.03 16.64
CA PHE A 57 3.92 28.78 16.42
C PHE A 57 3.65 27.84 15.24
N ALA A 58 4.67 27.13 14.75
CA ALA A 58 4.49 26.22 13.62
C ALA A 58 3.62 25.02 14.01
N GLU A 59 2.61 24.75 13.21
CA GLU A 59 1.75 23.59 13.38
C GLU A 59 2.55 22.29 13.19
N ASN A 60 2.43 21.35 14.13
CA ASN A 60 3.06 20.05 14.02
C ASN A 60 2.26 19.15 13.05
N LYS A 61 2.56 19.28 11.76
CA LYS A 61 1.86 18.56 10.69
C LYS A 61 2.09 17.06 10.74
N GLU A 62 3.25 16.62 11.19
CA GLU A 62 3.53 15.19 11.34
C GLU A 62 2.53 14.54 12.31
N LYS A 63 2.30 15.19 13.46
CA LYS A 63 1.31 14.73 14.43
C LYS A 63 -0.11 14.77 13.87
N LEU A 64 -0.46 15.79 13.09
CA LEU A 64 -1.77 15.91 12.46
C LEU A 64 -2.02 14.78 11.43
N ILE A 65 -1.03 14.47 10.60
CA ILE A 65 -1.07 13.38 9.61
C ILE A 65 -1.30 12.04 10.33
N VAL A 66 -0.50 11.75 11.36
CA VAL A 66 -0.64 10.51 12.14
C VAL A 66 -1.99 10.43 12.84
N ASN A 67 -2.50 11.55 13.37
CA ASN A 67 -3.83 11.58 13.98
C ASN A 67 -4.93 11.27 12.96
N CYS A 68 -4.84 11.81 11.74
CA CYS A 68 -5.79 11.51 10.66
C CYS A 68 -5.77 10.03 10.31
N LEU A 69 -4.58 9.42 10.17
CA LEU A 69 -4.46 7.97 9.91
C LEU A 69 -5.20 7.15 10.98
N MET A 70 -5.00 7.48 12.26
CA MET A 70 -5.65 6.77 13.36
C MET A 70 -7.17 6.92 13.34
N ILE A 71 -7.69 8.13 13.12
CA ILE A 71 -9.14 8.41 13.10
C ILE A 71 -9.81 7.71 11.91
N ILE A 72 -9.19 7.76 10.73
CA ILE A 72 -9.71 7.06 9.55
C ILE A 72 -9.76 5.56 9.82
N LEU A 73 -8.68 4.97 10.33
CA LEU A 73 -8.62 3.54 10.62
C LEU A 73 -9.61 3.11 11.72
N ASP A 74 -9.89 3.96 12.71
CA ASP A 74 -10.89 3.67 13.77
C ASP A 74 -12.32 3.64 13.21
N SER A 75 -12.56 4.38 12.12
CA SER A 75 -13.84 4.41 11.41
C SER A 75 -14.07 3.23 10.44
N CYS A 76 -13.09 2.34 10.27
CA CYS A 76 -13.11 1.21 9.33
C CYS A 76 -13.99 0.04 9.79
N HIS A 77 -15.28 0.27 10.00
CA HIS A 77 -16.25 -0.75 10.39
C HIS A 77 -17.61 -0.46 9.76
N ASN A 78 -18.30 -1.52 9.28
CA ASN A 78 -19.65 -1.44 8.70
C ASN A 78 -19.80 -0.37 7.58
N LEU A 79 -18.76 -0.16 6.78
CA LEU A 79 -18.77 0.79 5.66
C LEU A 79 -19.31 0.14 4.38
N SER A 80 -19.94 0.94 3.52
CA SER A 80 -20.28 0.51 2.16
C SER A 80 -19.01 0.42 1.28
N ALA A 81 -19.06 -0.30 0.16
CA ALA A 81 -17.93 -0.42 -0.77
C ALA A 81 -17.40 0.97 -1.20
N ALA A 82 -18.29 1.87 -1.61
CA ALA A 82 -17.93 3.24 -1.97
C ALA A 82 -17.28 4.03 -0.81
N ALA A 83 -17.60 3.73 0.46
CA ALA A 83 -16.96 4.38 1.60
C ALA A 83 -15.58 3.79 1.88
N TRP A 84 -15.41 2.46 1.75
CA TRP A 84 -14.11 1.79 1.81
C TRP A 84 -13.13 2.33 0.77
N GLU A 85 -13.60 2.53 -0.46
CA GLU A 85 -12.76 3.10 -1.52
C GLU A 85 -12.18 4.45 -1.12
N GLN A 86 -13.04 5.33 -0.58
CA GLN A 86 -12.65 6.67 -0.17
C GLN A 86 -11.66 6.64 1.00
N VAL A 87 -11.88 5.74 1.96
CA VAL A 87 -10.99 5.53 3.10
C VAL A 87 -9.59 5.12 2.64
N PHE A 88 -9.47 4.07 1.81
CA PHE A 88 -8.15 3.63 1.34
C PHE A 88 -7.47 4.64 0.43
N LEU A 89 -8.23 5.36 -0.39
CA LEU A 89 -7.69 6.45 -1.20
C LEU A 89 -7.08 7.56 -0.32
N ALA A 90 -7.71 7.91 0.80
CA ALA A 90 -7.16 8.88 1.74
C ALA A 90 -5.95 8.33 2.50
N LEU A 91 -5.99 7.07 2.95
CA LEU A 91 -4.85 6.40 3.60
C LEU A 91 -3.62 6.41 2.70
N ARG A 92 -3.78 6.04 1.43
CA ARG A 92 -2.70 6.09 0.43
C ARG A 92 -2.06 7.48 0.34
N LYS A 93 -2.87 8.53 0.25
CA LYS A 93 -2.41 9.93 0.14
C LYS A 93 -1.69 10.40 1.40
N LEU A 94 -2.12 9.94 2.57
CA LEU A 94 -1.46 10.24 3.84
C LEU A 94 -0.12 9.48 3.96
N PHE A 95 -0.08 8.20 3.57
CA PHE A 95 1.14 7.39 3.54
C PHE A 95 2.18 7.88 2.53
N ALA A 96 1.77 8.59 1.48
CA ALA A 96 2.70 9.23 0.55
C ALA A 96 3.63 10.25 1.23
N SER A 97 3.18 10.89 2.31
CA SER A 97 4.00 11.85 3.08
C SER A 97 5.07 11.15 3.92
N LYS A 98 6.19 11.85 4.19
CA LYS A 98 7.27 11.34 5.06
C LYS A 98 6.76 10.91 6.45
N ALA A 99 5.87 11.72 7.03
CA ALA A 99 5.27 11.43 8.33
C ALA A 99 4.39 10.18 8.30
N GLY A 100 3.50 10.07 7.30
CA GLY A 100 2.61 8.91 7.17
C GLY A 100 3.37 7.62 6.87
N PHE A 101 4.34 7.66 5.95
CA PHE A 101 5.21 6.53 5.62
C PHE A 101 5.98 6.03 6.84
N SER A 102 6.54 6.96 7.63
CA SER A 102 7.32 6.64 8.83
C SER A 102 6.45 6.16 9.98
N ALA A 103 5.19 6.61 10.05
CA ALA A 103 4.27 6.24 11.13
C ALA A 103 3.88 4.76 11.14
N PHE A 104 3.97 4.08 10.00
CA PHE A 104 3.66 2.64 9.94
C PHE A 104 4.68 1.79 10.70
N TYR A 105 5.97 2.15 10.62
CA TYR A 105 7.02 1.44 11.33
C TYR A 105 7.43 2.07 12.67
N ALA A 106 7.33 3.39 12.81
CA ALA A 106 7.97 4.16 13.87
C ALA A 106 8.04 3.42 15.22
N VAL A 107 9.27 3.01 15.57
CA VAL A 107 9.56 2.33 16.83
C VAL A 107 9.10 3.24 17.98
N PRO A 108 8.32 2.71 18.93
CA PRO A 108 8.03 3.39 20.17
C PRO A 108 9.27 4.04 20.77
N ARG A 109 9.30 5.38 20.84
CA ARG A 109 10.25 6.03 21.75
C ARG A 109 9.92 5.55 23.17
N PRO A 110 10.92 5.25 24.02
CA PRO A 110 10.75 4.67 25.34
C PRO A 110 10.19 5.69 26.34
N THR A 111 9.00 6.21 26.07
CA THR A 111 8.15 6.86 27.06
C THR A 111 6.90 5.99 27.19
N HIS A 112 6.51 5.71 28.44
CA HIS A 112 5.53 4.70 28.84
C HIS A 112 4.12 4.82 28.18
N PHE A 113 3.87 5.89 27.41
CA PHE A 113 2.57 6.21 26.81
C PHE A 113 2.54 6.07 25.27
N GLN A 114 3.67 6.24 24.57
CA GLN A 114 3.70 6.27 23.09
C GLN A 114 3.91 4.88 22.45
N LYS A 115 4.28 3.87 23.25
CA LYS A 115 4.43 2.47 22.82
C LYS A 115 3.16 1.82 22.29
N CYS A 116 1.98 2.33 22.66
CA CYS A 116 0.70 1.69 22.37
C CYS A 116 0.06 2.17 21.05
N ALA A 117 0.29 3.42 20.62
CA ALA A 117 -0.48 4.02 19.53
C ALA A 117 -0.04 3.58 18.13
N LEU A 118 1.26 3.33 17.90
CA LEU A 118 1.80 3.02 16.57
C LEU A 118 1.74 1.52 16.23
N CYS A 119 1.94 0.63 17.21
CA CYS A 119 1.58 -0.79 17.06
C CYS A 119 0.09 -0.94 16.70
N ARG A 120 -0.75 -0.12 17.33
CA ARG A 120 -2.19 -0.06 17.06
C ARG A 120 -2.48 0.39 15.62
N LEU A 121 -1.73 1.33 15.04
CA LEU A 121 -1.91 1.74 13.63
C LEU A 121 -1.76 0.55 12.68
N ARG A 122 -0.68 -0.23 12.82
CA ARG A 122 -0.43 -1.41 11.99
C ARG A 122 -1.53 -2.45 12.13
N GLU A 123 -1.92 -2.77 13.36
CA GLU A 123 -2.97 -3.75 13.64
C GLU A 123 -4.32 -3.32 13.07
N MET A 124 -4.66 -2.03 13.21
CA MET A 124 -5.87 -1.46 12.65
C MET A 124 -5.85 -1.48 11.12
N LEU A 125 -4.73 -1.11 10.48
CA LEU A 125 -4.58 -1.20 9.03
C LEU A 125 -4.72 -2.65 8.53
N GLY A 126 -4.04 -3.60 9.18
CA GLY A 126 -4.14 -5.01 8.83
C GLY A 126 -5.56 -5.54 8.94
N SER A 127 -6.27 -5.20 10.03
CA SER A 127 -7.68 -5.56 10.21
C SER A 127 -8.58 -4.94 9.12
N ALA A 128 -8.42 -3.64 8.86
CA ALA A 128 -9.18 -2.92 7.86
C ALA A 128 -9.00 -3.51 6.45
N VAL A 129 -7.77 -3.80 6.04
CA VAL A 129 -7.47 -4.47 4.76
C VAL A 129 -8.12 -5.84 4.69
N MET A 130 -8.01 -6.65 5.74
CA MET A 130 -8.62 -7.99 5.73
C MET A 130 -10.15 -7.95 5.67
N ILE A 131 -10.79 -6.97 6.30
CA ILE A 131 -12.25 -6.78 6.19
C ILE A 131 -12.62 -6.36 4.77
N ALA A 132 -11.87 -5.41 4.21
CA ALA A 132 -12.12 -4.85 2.89
C ALA A 132 -11.94 -5.87 1.76
N LEU A 133 -10.86 -6.66 1.76
CA LEU A 133 -10.63 -7.70 0.75
C LEU A 133 -11.71 -8.80 0.80
N LYS A 134 -12.28 -9.10 1.98
CA LYS A 134 -13.38 -10.07 2.12
C LYS A 134 -14.70 -9.60 1.52
N LEU A 135 -14.85 -8.32 1.18
CA LEU A 135 -16.03 -7.83 0.48
C LEU A 135 -16.11 -8.34 -0.96
N ASN A 136 -15.00 -8.82 -1.53
CA ASN A 136 -14.89 -9.25 -2.93
C ASN A 136 -15.38 -8.16 -3.91
N ASP A 137 -15.10 -6.91 -3.59
CA ASP A 137 -15.33 -5.77 -4.47
C ASP A 137 -13.98 -5.37 -5.10
N ASP A 138 -13.94 -5.34 -6.43
CA ASP A 138 -12.71 -5.10 -7.20
C ASP A 138 -12.14 -3.68 -6.94
N GLY A 139 -13.01 -2.67 -6.82
CA GLY A 139 -12.62 -1.29 -6.57
C GLY A 139 -12.00 -1.11 -5.19
N VAL A 140 -12.67 -1.68 -4.18
CA VAL A 140 -12.14 -1.71 -2.81
C VAL A 140 -10.81 -2.47 -2.73
N SER A 141 -10.74 -3.63 -3.37
CA SER A 141 -9.53 -4.46 -3.38
C SER A 141 -8.36 -3.72 -4.02
N GLN A 142 -8.58 -3.09 -5.18
CA GLN A 142 -7.55 -2.29 -5.85
C GLN A 142 -7.01 -1.19 -4.92
N VAL A 143 -7.87 -0.31 -4.40
CA VAL A 143 -7.37 0.83 -3.63
C VAL A 143 -6.77 0.42 -2.28
N ALA A 144 -7.20 -0.70 -1.70
CA ALA A 144 -6.58 -1.27 -0.52
C ALA A 144 -5.14 -1.71 -0.82
N ILE A 145 -4.91 -2.42 -1.93
CA ILE A 145 -3.57 -2.82 -2.36
C ILE A 145 -2.72 -1.59 -2.73
N ASP A 146 -3.28 -0.56 -3.38
CA ASP A 146 -2.56 0.68 -3.69
C ASP A 146 -2.12 1.43 -2.42
N ALA A 147 -2.93 1.41 -1.37
CA ALA A 147 -2.56 1.99 -0.07
C ALA A 147 -1.39 1.24 0.58
N LEU A 148 -1.33 -0.09 0.44
CA LEU A 148 -0.18 -0.89 0.88
C LEU A 148 1.06 -0.62 0.03
N CYS A 149 0.90 -0.44 -1.28
CA CYS A 149 2.00 -0.09 -2.18
C CYS A 149 2.67 1.23 -1.78
N ALA A 150 1.89 2.23 -1.35
CA ALA A 150 2.44 3.49 -0.83
C ALA A 150 3.28 3.33 0.46
N LEU A 151 3.17 2.20 1.15
CA LEU A 151 4.03 1.84 2.29
C LEU A 151 5.20 0.93 1.88
N MET A 152 5.11 0.25 0.74
CA MET A 152 6.18 -0.57 0.18
C MET A 152 7.27 0.27 -0.49
N HIS A 153 6.89 1.36 -1.18
CA HIS A 153 7.85 2.27 -1.79
C HIS A 153 7.43 3.73 -1.50
N PRO A 154 8.32 4.55 -0.95
CA PRO A 154 8.00 5.92 -0.56
C PRO A 154 7.70 6.80 -1.78
N LEU A 155 6.68 7.66 -1.64
CA LEU A 155 6.26 8.63 -2.66
C LEU A 155 6.75 10.05 -2.35
N HIS A 156 7.80 10.17 -1.53
CA HIS A 156 8.43 11.42 -1.12
C HIS A 156 9.95 11.31 -1.18
N ASP A 157 10.61 12.45 -1.32
CA ASP A 157 12.06 12.53 -1.41
C ASP A 157 12.76 12.37 -0.05
N ASN A 158 14.06 12.05 -0.08
CA ASN A 158 14.93 11.97 1.10
C ASN A 158 14.42 11.03 2.20
N TYR A 159 13.88 9.88 1.76
CA TYR A 159 13.42 8.83 2.65
C TYR A 159 14.60 7.99 3.16
N GLU A 160 14.39 7.33 4.30
CA GLU A 160 15.40 6.44 4.89
C GLU A 160 15.14 5.00 4.45
N LEU A 161 16.13 4.35 3.81
CA LEU A 161 16.04 2.95 3.37
C LEU A 161 15.62 1.99 4.49
N LYS A 162 16.05 2.27 5.72
CA LYS A 162 15.68 1.50 6.91
C LYS A 162 14.18 1.54 7.19
N VAL A 163 13.51 2.67 6.95
CA VAL A 163 12.06 2.78 7.15
C VAL A 163 11.33 1.98 6.07
N GLU A 164 11.76 2.08 4.81
CA GLU A 164 11.22 1.25 3.71
C GLU A 164 11.37 -0.24 4.02
N GLN A 165 12.56 -0.69 4.42
CA GLN A 165 12.83 -2.08 4.76
C GLN A 165 11.92 -2.61 5.86
N MET A 166 11.67 -1.80 6.89
CA MET A 166 10.84 -2.22 8.02
C MET A 166 9.35 -2.18 7.70
N ASN A 167 8.90 -1.26 6.84
CA ASN A 167 7.54 -1.30 6.30
C ASN A 167 7.32 -2.59 5.51
N LYS A 168 8.24 -2.94 4.59
CA LYS A 168 8.19 -4.20 3.82
C LYS A 168 8.21 -5.43 4.71
N TRP A 169 9.12 -5.46 5.70
CA TRP A 169 9.18 -6.54 6.69
C TRP A 169 7.81 -6.76 7.34
N SER A 170 7.17 -5.67 7.76
CA SER A 170 5.91 -5.74 8.46
C SER A 170 4.74 -6.13 7.57
N LEU A 171 4.66 -5.61 6.33
CA LEU A 171 3.60 -5.91 5.37
C LEU A 171 3.66 -7.35 4.87
N LEU A 172 4.86 -7.87 4.66
CA LEU A 172 5.11 -9.20 4.12
C LEU A 172 5.28 -10.28 5.20
N SER A 173 5.14 -9.92 6.49
CA SER A 173 5.37 -10.84 7.61
C SER A 173 4.39 -12.03 7.66
N SER A 174 3.18 -11.88 7.10
CA SER A 174 2.16 -12.92 7.13
C SER A 174 2.07 -13.65 5.80
N ARG A 175 2.61 -14.88 5.75
CA ARG A 175 2.50 -15.77 4.57
C ARG A 175 1.06 -15.93 4.10
N LYS A 176 0.12 -16.18 5.03
CA LYS A 176 -1.31 -16.33 4.72
C LYS A 176 -1.92 -15.10 4.05
N PHE A 177 -1.47 -13.91 4.45
CA PHE A 177 -1.94 -12.66 3.86
C PHE A 177 -1.43 -12.51 2.43
N VAL A 178 -0.13 -12.77 2.20
CA VAL A 178 0.45 -12.72 0.84
C VAL A 178 -0.17 -13.79 -0.07
N GLU A 179 -0.40 -15.00 0.44
CA GLU A 179 -1.14 -16.06 -0.26
C GLU A 179 -2.53 -15.58 -0.69
N HIS A 180 -3.27 -14.91 0.20
CA HIS A 180 -4.59 -14.36 -0.10
C HIS A 180 -4.55 -13.33 -1.25
N ILE A 181 -3.59 -12.39 -1.23
CA ILE A 181 -3.39 -11.42 -2.32
C ILE A 181 -3.08 -12.15 -3.64
N LEU A 182 -2.18 -13.14 -3.60
CA LEU A 182 -1.77 -13.88 -4.79
C LEU A 182 -2.87 -14.78 -5.35
N ASP A 183 -3.74 -15.32 -4.50
CA ASP A 183 -4.89 -16.12 -4.91
C ASP A 183 -5.96 -15.25 -5.57
N MET A 184 -6.24 -14.07 -5.02
CA MET A 184 -7.09 -13.06 -5.64
C MET A 184 -6.54 -12.62 -7.01
N PHE A 185 -5.24 -12.33 -7.07
CA PHE A 185 -4.56 -12.01 -8.34
C PHE A 185 -4.72 -13.13 -9.36
N CYS A 186 -4.41 -14.37 -8.97
CA CYS A 186 -4.54 -15.52 -9.86
C CYS A 186 -5.98 -15.77 -10.31
N PHE A 187 -6.97 -15.49 -9.46
CA PHE A 187 -8.37 -15.55 -9.84
C PHE A 187 -8.68 -14.58 -10.99
N HIS A 188 -8.33 -13.29 -10.83
CA HIS A 188 -8.56 -12.28 -11.87
C HIS A 188 -7.81 -12.57 -13.17
N VAL A 189 -6.55 -13.02 -13.09
CA VAL A 189 -5.77 -13.38 -14.27
C VAL A 189 -6.39 -14.55 -15.03
N ARG A 190 -6.86 -15.59 -14.34
CA ARG A 190 -7.49 -16.75 -14.99
C ARG A 190 -8.81 -16.42 -15.67
N HIS A 191 -9.56 -15.45 -15.14
CA HIS A 191 -10.88 -15.08 -15.67
C HIS A 191 -10.84 -13.87 -16.59
N GLY A 192 -9.69 -13.19 -16.73
CA GLY A 192 -9.58 -11.96 -17.51
C GLY A 192 -10.36 -10.79 -16.91
N THR A 193 -10.52 -10.74 -15.59
CA THR A 193 -11.27 -9.69 -14.87
C THR A 193 -10.34 -8.81 -14.03
N GLY A 194 -10.88 -7.81 -13.32
CA GLY A 194 -10.15 -7.05 -12.30
C GLY A 194 -8.84 -6.42 -12.76
N ALA A 195 -8.79 -5.84 -13.97
CA ALA A 195 -7.55 -5.31 -14.55
C ALA A 195 -6.80 -4.33 -13.62
N LEU A 196 -7.55 -3.52 -12.86
CA LEU A 196 -6.98 -2.59 -11.88
C LEU A 196 -6.40 -3.35 -10.67
N VAL A 197 -7.10 -4.36 -10.15
CA VAL A 197 -6.58 -5.25 -9.09
C VAL A 197 -5.31 -5.96 -9.55
N VAL A 198 -5.30 -6.49 -10.78
CA VAL A 198 -4.13 -7.13 -11.39
C VAL A 198 -2.95 -6.16 -11.45
N THR A 199 -3.19 -4.91 -11.86
CA THR A 199 -2.14 -3.88 -11.94
C THR A 199 -1.60 -3.54 -10.55
N SER A 200 -2.46 -3.31 -9.56
CA SER A 200 -2.04 -3.00 -8.19
C SER A 200 -1.26 -4.14 -7.53
N VAL A 201 -1.63 -5.40 -7.80
CA VAL A 201 -0.84 -6.54 -7.30
C VAL A 201 0.49 -6.70 -8.05
N LEU A 202 0.56 -6.38 -9.34
CA LEU A 202 1.85 -6.31 -10.04
C LEU A 202 2.76 -5.25 -9.43
N ASP A 203 2.25 -4.05 -9.12
CA ASP A 203 3.03 -3.01 -8.43
C ASP A 203 3.50 -3.49 -7.05
N PHE A 204 2.62 -4.15 -6.28
CA PHE A 204 2.96 -4.75 -4.99
C PHE A 204 4.12 -5.76 -5.11
N LEU A 205 4.07 -6.63 -6.12
CA LEU A 205 5.12 -7.62 -6.40
C LEU A 205 6.40 -6.96 -6.94
N THR A 206 6.28 -5.92 -7.76
CA THR A 206 7.41 -5.13 -8.23
C THR A 206 8.15 -4.50 -7.06
N PHE A 207 7.44 -3.87 -6.13
CA PHE A 207 8.06 -3.27 -4.94
C PHE A 207 8.65 -4.31 -3.98
N ALA A 208 8.10 -5.53 -3.96
CA ALA A 208 8.62 -6.62 -3.13
C ALA A 208 9.86 -7.29 -3.72
N LEU A 209 9.92 -7.50 -5.04
CA LEU A 209 10.88 -8.42 -5.67
C LEU A 209 11.79 -7.80 -6.71
N CYS A 210 11.35 -6.77 -7.44
CA CYS A 210 12.06 -6.30 -8.63
C CYS A 210 13.08 -5.22 -8.28
N MET A 211 14.24 -5.23 -8.95
CA MET A 211 15.25 -4.19 -8.80
C MET A 211 14.74 -2.82 -9.30
N PRO A 212 15.13 -1.70 -8.66
CA PRO A 212 15.94 -1.61 -7.44
C PRO A 212 15.14 -1.84 -6.14
N TYR A 213 13.81 -1.92 -6.21
CA TYR A 213 12.94 -1.97 -5.04
C TYR A 213 13.19 -3.19 -4.14
N GLY A 214 13.44 -4.35 -4.73
CA GLY A 214 13.70 -5.59 -4.01
C GLY A 214 14.90 -5.54 -3.06
N GLU A 215 15.86 -4.62 -3.26
CA GLU A 215 17.05 -4.48 -2.42
C GLU A 215 16.72 -4.16 -0.95
N THR A 216 15.61 -3.48 -0.70
CA THR A 216 15.15 -3.14 0.65
C THR A 216 14.18 -4.17 1.23
N THR A 217 13.81 -5.21 0.48
CA THR A 217 12.99 -6.30 1.02
C THR A 217 13.88 -7.24 1.85
N PRO A 218 13.59 -7.47 3.14
CA PRO A 218 14.41 -8.37 3.93
C PRO A 218 14.34 -9.80 3.39
N ALA A 219 15.46 -10.53 3.47
CA ALA A 219 15.67 -11.81 2.79
C ALA A 219 14.57 -12.84 3.07
N GLU A 220 14.16 -13.00 4.32
CA GLU A 220 13.09 -13.94 4.71
C GLU A 220 11.76 -13.63 4.00
N GLN A 221 11.38 -12.35 3.95
CA GLN A 221 10.15 -11.92 3.28
C GLN A 221 10.29 -12.04 1.75
N PHE A 222 11.47 -11.71 1.20
CA PHE A 222 11.77 -11.85 -0.22
C PHE A 222 11.62 -13.32 -0.67
N ASP A 223 12.28 -14.24 0.03
CA ASP A 223 12.26 -15.67 -0.28
C ASP A 223 10.85 -16.25 -0.17
N MET A 224 10.10 -15.85 0.86
CA MET A 224 8.71 -16.29 1.04
C MET A 224 7.80 -15.82 -0.10
N VAL A 225 7.87 -14.54 -0.49
CA VAL A 225 7.05 -14.01 -1.61
C VAL A 225 7.44 -14.71 -2.91
N LEU A 226 8.74 -14.90 -3.16
CA LEU A 226 9.25 -15.57 -4.34
C LEU A 226 8.78 -17.02 -4.42
N GLU A 227 8.85 -17.78 -3.32
CA GLU A 227 8.37 -19.16 -3.23
C GLU A 227 6.89 -19.27 -3.63
N LEU A 228 6.05 -18.39 -3.05
CA LEU A 228 4.61 -18.36 -3.35
C LEU A 228 4.31 -18.00 -4.80
N LEU A 229 5.13 -17.13 -5.39
CA LEU A 229 4.97 -16.68 -6.76
C LEU A 229 5.40 -17.76 -7.76
N VAL A 230 6.50 -18.46 -7.48
CA VAL A 230 6.98 -19.61 -8.28
C VAL A 230 5.91 -20.71 -8.33
N ALA A 231 5.22 -20.98 -7.23
CA ALA A 231 4.10 -21.93 -7.20
C ALA A 231 2.94 -21.52 -8.14
N ARG A 232 2.86 -20.24 -8.54
CA ARG A 232 1.81 -19.66 -9.38
C ARG A 232 2.32 -19.23 -10.77
N ALA A 233 3.57 -19.54 -11.13
CA ALA A 233 4.24 -19.06 -12.34
C ALA A 233 3.41 -19.24 -13.63
N ARG A 234 2.76 -20.40 -13.81
CA ARG A 234 1.89 -20.66 -14.99
C ARG A 234 0.78 -19.62 -15.16
N THR A 235 0.22 -19.12 -14.05
CA THR A 235 -0.83 -18.10 -14.11
C THR A 235 -0.25 -16.77 -14.57
N LEU A 236 0.96 -16.41 -14.13
CA LEU A 236 1.63 -15.17 -14.55
C LEU A 236 1.91 -15.15 -16.06
N TYR A 237 2.29 -16.27 -16.67
CA TYR A 237 2.54 -16.32 -18.12
C TYR A 237 1.31 -15.96 -18.97
N LYS A 238 0.09 -16.16 -18.46
CA LYS A 238 -1.13 -15.72 -19.17
C LYS A 238 -1.22 -14.21 -19.33
N LEU A 239 -0.51 -13.43 -18.51
CA LEU A 239 -0.51 -11.98 -18.61
C LEU A 239 0.19 -11.44 -19.85
N PHE A 240 1.01 -12.25 -20.54
CA PHE A 240 1.58 -11.85 -21.83
C PHE A 240 0.55 -11.78 -22.96
N GLU A 241 -0.62 -12.39 -22.77
CA GLU A 241 -1.75 -12.32 -23.70
C GLU A 241 -2.73 -11.19 -23.34
N TYR A 242 -2.46 -10.44 -22.27
CA TYR A 242 -3.36 -9.39 -21.79
C TYR A 242 -3.31 -8.15 -22.72
N PRO A 243 -4.44 -7.50 -23.04
CA PRO A 243 -4.47 -6.37 -23.98
C PRO A 243 -3.74 -5.12 -23.48
N SER A 244 -3.54 -4.98 -22.17
CA SER A 244 -2.88 -3.82 -21.56
C SER A 244 -1.37 -4.02 -21.52
N LEU A 245 -0.64 -3.15 -22.24
CA LEU A 245 0.83 -3.14 -22.21
C LEU A 245 1.40 -2.87 -20.82
N THR A 246 0.68 -2.14 -19.95
CA THR A 246 1.11 -1.91 -18.56
C THR A 246 1.16 -3.22 -17.79
N ILE A 247 0.14 -4.06 -17.94
CA ILE A 247 0.06 -5.37 -17.30
C ILE A 247 1.13 -6.32 -17.86
N VAL A 248 1.30 -6.34 -19.19
CA VAL A 248 2.33 -7.15 -19.85
C VAL A 248 3.73 -6.78 -19.35
N LYS A 249 4.03 -5.47 -19.26
CA LYS A 249 5.31 -4.97 -18.75
C LYS A 249 5.53 -5.31 -17.27
N GLY A 250 4.51 -5.10 -16.43
CA GLY A 250 4.58 -5.45 -15.00
C GLY A 250 4.82 -6.95 -14.79
N ALA A 251 4.10 -7.80 -15.52
CA ALA A 251 4.32 -9.25 -15.51
C ALA A 251 5.73 -9.62 -15.96
N GLY A 252 6.26 -8.95 -16.99
CA GLY A 252 7.64 -9.12 -17.47
C GLY A 252 8.68 -8.85 -16.39
N LEU A 253 8.57 -7.72 -15.66
CA LEU A 253 9.47 -7.38 -14.55
C LEU A 253 9.44 -8.45 -13.45
N VAL A 254 8.25 -8.86 -13.04
CA VAL A 254 8.05 -9.83 -11.97
C VAL A 254 8.61 -11.21 -12.37
N ILE A 255 8.35 -11.68 -13.60
CA ILE A 255 8.90 -12.95 -14.10
C ILE A 255 10.42 -12.87 -14.25
N GLN A 256 10.95 -11.73 -14.71
CA GLN A 256 12.40 -11.52 -14.78
C GLN A 256 13.05 -11.66 -13.40
N ALA A 257 12.49 -11.02 -12.36
CA ALA A 257 12.99 -11.16 -10.99
C ALA A 257 12.94 -12.62 -10.51
N MET A 258 11.87 -13.36 -10.83
CA MET A 258 11.79 -14.78 -10.50
C MET A 258 12.90 -15.59 -11.18
N ILE A 259 13.13 -15.35 -12.46
CA ILE A 259 14.11 -16.03 -13.28
C ILE A 259 15.53 -15.76 -12.73
N GLU A 260 15.91 -14.50 -12.59
CA GLU A 260 17.24 -14.07 -12.15
C GLU A 260 17.64 -14.68 -10.79
N VAL A 261 16.71 -14.72 -9.83
CA VAL A 261 16.98 -15.32 -8.51
C VAL A 261 17.06 -16.84 -8.57
N ASN A 262 16.21 -17.48 -9.40
CA ASN A 262 16.27 -18.93 -9.60
C ASN A 262 17.57 -19.34 -10.28
N TYR A 263 18.18 -18.53 -11.15
CA TYR A 263 19.50 -18.82 -11.73
C TYR A 263 20.63 -18.87 -10.68
N VAL A 264 20.51 -18.08 -9.60
CA VAL A 264 21.48 -18.10 -8.48
C VAL A 264 21.32 -19.35 -7.60
N THR A 265 20.10 -19.88 -7.49
CA THR A 265 19.76 -21.10 -6.73
C THR A 265 19.66 -22.39 -7.58
N LEU A 266 20.03 -22.32 -8.87
CA LEU A 266 19.93 -23.45 -9.83
C LEU A 266 20.74 -24.70 -9.48
N ASN A 267 21.57 -24.67 -8.43
CA ASN A 267 22.20 -25.89 -7.91
C ASN A 267 21.25 -26.73 -7.04
N ASP A 268 20.19 -26.13 -6.46
CA ASP A 268 19.25 -26.82 -5.55
C ASP A 268 17.82 -27.00 -6.11
N ILE A 269 17.40 -26.18 -7.09
CA ILE A 269 15.98 -26.10 -7.52
C ILE A 269 15.66 -26.78 -8.89
N LYS A 270 16.67 -27.30 -9.61
CA LYS A 270 16.48 -27.98 -10.93
C LYS A 270 15.44 -29.12 -10.94
N LEU A 271 15.10 -29.68 -9.78
CA LEU A 271 14.11 -30.76 -9.64
C LEU A 271 12.64 -30.29 -9.62
N LYS A 272 12.33 -29.02 -9.27
CA LYS A 272 10.93 -28.56 -9.16
C LYS A 272 10.42 -27.79 -10.38
N PHE A 273 11.28 -27.02 -11.06
CA PHE A 273 10.90 -26.20 -12.22
C PHE A 273 10.67 -27.02 -13.50
N SER A 274 11.33 -28.17 -13.64
CA SER A 274 11.21 -29.05 -14.81
C SER A 274 9.92 -29.89 -14.79
N LEU A 275 9.39 -30.25 -13.62
CA LEU A 275 8.14 -31.01 -13.49
C LEU A 275 6.88 -30.15 -13.69
N SER A 276 6.94 -28.84 -13.38
CA SER A 276 5.82 -27.92 -13.56
C SER A 276 5.74 -27.30 -14.96
N MET A 277 6.60 -27.68 -15.91
CA MET A 277 6.47 -27.28 -17.32
C MET A 277 6.05 -28.45 -18.23
N ILE A 278 6.02 -29.69 -17.71
CA ILE A 278 5.79 -30.93 -18.49
C ILE A 278 4.46 -31.63 -18.11
N SER A 279 3.70 -31.13 -17.12
CA SER A 279 2.41 -31.72 -16.68
C SER A 279 1.18 -30.87 -16.93
#